data_AF-A0A356ALI1-F1
#
_entry.id   AF-A0A356ALI1-F1
#
_cell.length_a   1.000
_cell.length_b   1.000
_cell.length_c   1.000
_cell.angle_alpha   90.00
_cell.angle_beta   90.00
_cell.angle_gamma   90.00
#
_symmetry.space_group_name_H-M   'P 1'
#
loop_
_entity.id
_entity.type
_entity.pdbx_description
1 polymer ?
#
loop_
_entity_poly.entity_id
_entity_poly.type
_entity_poly.pdbx_seq_one_letter_code
_entity_poly.pdbx_strand_id
1 'polypeptide(L)'
;MRKIALLVLLCIFIGSGAVLLRITVLEPMEVRKENDSIRRVYRTAVSEAAPGAAASGGTSAAEPVPSFEELKNINPDIVGWIRVPNTVIGYPVLQSGRDDPEYYLKRNYLKKPSSHGSIFLNAECDLKTGRNLVLYGHSMNDGQMFAALLKYTPEFYRESPVIEFDTTEKKSRWKIIAVIKTNTRPEQGKVFPFMRTEFSGDEDYRNYVYQLRIRSTVDAPVDFRAGDRLLTLSTCSYEFRDFRTVIVAREVRSGEEAKVDTG
;
A
#
# COMPACT_ATOMS: atom_id res chain seq x y z
N MET A 1 -41.65 29.73 22.64
CA MET A 1 -40.30 29.21 22.95
C MET A 1 -40.13 27.71 22.64
N ARG A 2 -40.95 26.79 23.19
CA ARG A 2 -40.82 25.32 22.95
C ARG A 2 -40.83 24.89 21.47
N LYS A 3 -41.73 25.44 20.64
CA LYS A 3 -41.83 25.10 19.20
C LYS A 3 -40.60 25.57 18.40
N ILE A 4 -40.04 26.73 18.74
CA ILE A 4 -38.82 27.26 18.08
C ILE A 4 -37.62 26.39 18.45
N ALA A 5 -37.48 26.02 19.73
CA ALA A 5 -36.41 25.12 20.17
C ALA A 5 -36.49 23.75 19.47
N LEU A 6 -37.70 23.19 19.31
CA LEU A 6 -37.90 21.94 18.56
C LEU A 6 -37.51 22.05 17.08
N LEU A 7 -37.83 23.17 16.41
CA LEU A 7 -37.42 23.40 15.03
C LEU A 7 -35.90 23.50 14.89
N VAL A 8 -35.23 24.21 15.80
CA VAL A 8 -33.76 24.31 15.80
C VAL A 8 -33.12 22.93 15.99
N LEU A 9 -33.60 22.14 16.95
CA LEU A 9 -33.10 20.78 17.18
C LEU A 9 -33.33 19.87 15.96
N LEU A 10 -34.48 19.99 15.29
CA LEU A 10 -34.77 19.25 14.07
C LEU A 10 -33.82 19.63 12.92
N CYS A 11 -33.54 20.92 12.74
CA CYS A 11 -32.56 21.37 11.74
C CYS A 11 -31.15 20.84 12.03
N ILE A 12 -30.71 20.85 13.29
CA ILE A 12 -29.42 20.28 13.70
C ILE A 12 -29.38 18.77 13.43
N PHE A 13 -30.45 18.06 13.77
CA PHE A 13 -30.55 16.62 13.55
C PHE A 13 -30.48 16.27 12.06
N ILE A 14 -31.24 16.96 11.21
CA ILE A 14 -31.22 16.75 9.75
C ILE A 14 -29.84 17.12 9.18
N GLY A 15 -29.27 18.26 9.58
CA GLY A 15 -27.94 18.68 9.15
C GLY A 15 -26.87 17.65 9.52
N SER A 16 -26.90 17.15 10.75
CA SER A 16 -25.98 16.11 11.22
C SER A 16 -26.17 14.80 10.46
N GLY A 17 -27.42 14.39 10.20
CA GLY A 17 -27.74 13.22 9.40
C GLY A 17 -27.22 13.33 7.96
N ALA A 18 -27.35 14.50 7.32
CA ALA A 18 -26.82 14.75 5.99
C ALA A 18 -25.28 14.71 5.95
N VAL A 19 -24.61 15.27 6.96
CA VAL A 19 -23.15 15.22 7.11
C VAL A 19 -22.67 13.78 7.29
N LEU A 20 -23.32 13.00 8.17
CA LEU A 20 -23.00 11.59 8.38
C LEU A 20 -23.20 10.80 7.09
N LEU A 21 -24.33 10.94 6.41
CA LEU A 21 -24.60 10.27 5.13
C LEU A 21 -23.51 10.57 4.09
N ARG A 22 -23.07 11.83 4.01
CA ARG A 22 -22.00 12.22 3.09
C ARG A 22 -20.68 11.52 3.43
N ILE A 23 -20.26 11.56 4.69
CA ILE A 23 -18.96 11.04 5.13
C ILE A 23 -18.94 9.50 5.14
N THR A 24 -20.04 8.84 5.54
CA THR A 24 -20.05 7.38 5.72
C THR A 24 -20.51 6.60 4.50
N VAL A 25 -21.16 7.25 3.52
CA VAL A 25 -21.71 6.57 2.34
C VAL A 25 -21.27 7.23 1.04
N LEU A 26 -21.60 8.51 0.83
CA LEU A 26 -21.42 9.14 -0.49
C LEU A 26 -19.95 9.29 -0.86
N GLU A 27 -19.12 9.84 0.03
CA GLU A 27 -17.68 10.03 -0.22
C GLU A 27 -16.95 8.68 -0.41
N PRO A 28 -17.16 7.64 0.43
CA PRO A 28 -16.67 6.29 0.15
C PRO A 28 -17.05 5.75 -1.22
N MET A 29 -18.29 5.95 -1.67
CA MET A 29 -18.76 5.48 -2.98
C MET A 29 -18.09 6.23 -4.14
N GLU A 30 -17.91 7.54 -4.01
CA GLU A 30 -17.18 8.35 -4.99
C GLU A 30 -15.74 7.86 -5.14
N VAL A 31 -15.05 7.66 -4.02
CA VAL A 31 -13.67 7.14 -4.01
C VAL A 31 -13.58 5.73 -4.61
N ARG A 32 -14.55 4.85 -4.36
CA ARG A 32 -14.61 3.52 -5.02
C ARG A 32 -14.73 3.65 -6.53
N LYS A 33 -15.62 4.53 -6.99
CA LYS A 33 -15.84 4.77 -8.42
C LYS A 33 -14.58 5.34 -9.10
N GLU A 34 -13.91 6.28 -8.45
CA GLU A 34 -12.62 6.83 -8.91
C GLU A 34 -11.56 5.72 -9.01
N ASN A 35 -11.37 4.93 -7.94
CA ASN A 35 -10.41 3.83 -7.91
C ASN A 35 -10.73 2.75 -8.96
N ASP A 36 -12.00 2.41 -9.16
CA ASP A 36 -12.42 1.45 -10.19
C ASP A 36 -12.19 1.99 -11.61
N SER A 37 -12.26 3.31 -11.81
CA SER A 37 -11.93 3.92 -13.10
C SER A 37 -10.45 3.76 -13.45
N ILE A 38 -9.54 4.09 -12.53
CA ILE A 38 -8.10 3.98 -12.77
C ILE A 38 -7.64 2.51 -12.81
N ARG A 39 -8.33 1.61 -12.07
CA ARG A 39 -8.12 0.15 -12.18
C ARG A 39 -8.44 -0.38 -13.57
N ARG A 40 -9.47 0.14 -14.23
CA ARG A 40 -9.80 -0.27 -15.61
C ARG A 40 -8.69 0.15 -16.56
N VAL A 41 -8.19 1.38 -16.45
CA VAL A 41 -7.04 1.87 -17.24
C VAL A 41 -5.84 0.93 -17.04
N TYR A 42 -5.48 0.64 -15.79
CA TYR A 42 -4.37 -0.29 -15.52
C TYR A 42 -4.59 -1.69 -16.10
N ARG A 43 -5.79 -2.26 -15.94
CA ARG A 43 -6.11 -3.59 -16.48
C ARG A 43 -6.06 -3.64 -18.00
N THR A 44 -6.51 -2.59 -18.68
CA THR A 44 -6.38 -2.47 -20.14
C THR A 44 -4.90 -2.47 -20.53
N ALA A 45 -4.09 -1.61 -19.90
CA ALA A 45 -2.65 -1.56 -20.17
C ALA A 45 -1.93 -2.90 -19.91
N VAL A 46 -2.32 -3.63 -18.85
CA VAL A 46 -1.79 -4.99 -18.57
C VAL A 46 -2.21 -5.99 -19.64
N SER A 47 -3.48 -5.92 -20.09
CA SER A 47 -4.03 -6.83 -21.09
C SER A 47 -3.41 -6.60 -22.48
N GLU A 48 -3.15 -5.35 -22.85
CA GLU A 48 -2.50 -5.00 -24.11
C GLU A 48 -1.02 -5.38 -24.12
N ALA A 49 -0.36 -5.34 -22.96
CA ALA A 49 1.01 -5.78 -22.83
C ALA A 49 1.15 -7.30 -22.90
N ALA A 50 0.15 -8.07 -22.49
CA ALA A 50 0.17 -9.53 -22.59
C ALA A 50 0.08 -9.97 -24.07
N PRO A 51 1.08 -10.69 -24.61
CA PRO A 51 0.97 -11.23 -25.97
C PRO A 51 -0.26 -12.13 -26.04
N GLY A 52 -1.03 -11.98 -27.11
CA GLY A 52 -2.27 -12.72 -27.33
C GLY A 52 -2.10 -14.20 -27.00
N ALA A 53 -2.88 -14.69 -26.05
CA ALA A 53 -2.86 -16.08 -25.60
C ALA A 53 -3.41 -17.00 -26.69
N ALA A 54 -2.60 -17.25 -27.72
CA ALA A 54 -2.70 -18.36 -28.62
C ALA A 54 -1.29 -18.70 -29.11
N ALA A 55 -0.78 -19.84 -28.64
CA ALA A 55 0.43 -20.56 -29.05
C ALA A 55 1.69 -20.42 -28.18
N SER A 56 2.19 -21.62 -27.86
CA SER A 56 3.52 -22.02 -27.37
C SER A 56 3.74 -22.01 -25.85
N GLY A 57 3.96 -23.22 -25.34
CA GLY A 57 4.32 -23.50 -23.97
C GLY A 57 5.81 -23.35 -23.71
N GLY A 58 6.12 -23.28 -22.41
CA GLY A 58 7.42 -23.63 -21.82
C GLY A 58 8.60 -22.78 -22.27
N THR A 59 8.79 -21.62 -21.64
CA THR A 59 10.05 -21.14 -21.03
C THR A 59 9.73 -19.82 -20.32
N SER A 60 10.36 -19.59 -19.16
CA SER A 60 10.26 -18.38 -18.33
C SER A 60 10.61 -17.09 -19.11
N ALA A 61 9.67 -16.59 -19.89
CA ALA A 61 9.72 -15.24 -20.46
C ALA A 61 9.23 -14.26 -19.39
N ALA A 62 9.99 -13.18 -19.15
CA ALA A 62 9.60 -12.11 -18.26
C ALA A 62 8.20 -11.62 -18.65
N GLU A 63 7.28 -11.53 -17.70
CA GLU A 63 5.94 -11.01 -17.99
C GLU A 63 6.07 -9.58 -18.54
N PRO A 64 5.39 -9.28 -19.66
CA PRO A 64 5.47 -7.96 -20.27
C PRO A 64 4.98 -6.89 -19.29
N VAL A 65 5.77 -5.83 -19.18
CA VAL A 65 5.47 -4.69 -18.31
C VAL A 65 4.34 -3.89 -18.95
N PRO A 66 3.26 -3.54 -18.21
CA PRO A 66 2.18 -2.74 -18.76
C PRO A 66 2.73 -1.39 -19.20
N SER A 67 2.23 -0.82 -20.29
CA SER A 67 2.55 0.58 -20.59
C SER A 67 1.92 1.46 -19.50
N PHE A 68 2.75 2.20 -18.76
CA PHE A 68 2.28 3.17 -17.77
C PHE A 68 1.95 4.53 -18.43
N GLU A 69 2.04 4.66 -19.75
CA GLU A 69 1.83 5.94 -20.46
C GLU A 69 0.45 6.55 -20.16
N GLU A 70 -0.62 5.77 -20.25
CA GLU A 70 -1.97 6.28 -19.96
C GLU A 70 -2.11 6.72 -18.50
N LEU A 71 -1.52 5.99 -17.56
CA LEU A 71 -1.50 6.37 -16.15
C LEU A 71 -0.71 7.65 -15.95
N LYS A 72 0.46 7.79 -16.60
CA LYS A 72 1.30 8.99 -16.55
C LYS A 72 0.62 10.20 -17.18
N ASN A 73 -0.18 10.01 -18.23
CA ASN A 73 -0.99 11.07 -18.84
C ASN A 73 -2.08 11.57 -17.89
N ILE A 74 -2.63 10.70 -17.03
CA ILE A 74 -3.57 11.09 -15.99
C ILE A 74 -2.85 11.85 -14.87
N ASN A 75 -1.72 11.33 -14.40
CA ASN A 75 -0.87 12.02 -13.44
C ASN A 75 0.60 11.57 -13.57
N PRO A 76 1.53 12.48 -13.90
CA PRO A 76 2.95 12.15 -14.06
C PRO A 76 3.60 11.64 -12.76
N ASP A 77 3.01 11.90 -11.61
CA ASP A 77 3.52 11.50 -10.30
C ASP A 77 3.24 10.01 -10.00
N ILE A 78 2.47 9.30 -10.84
CA ILE A 78 2.23 7.85 -10.69
C ILE A 78 3.52 7.11 -11.02
N VAL A 79 4.13 6.45 -10.04
CA VAL A 79 5.41 5.74 -10.18
C VAL A 79 5.26 4.22 -10.26
N GLY A 80 4.08 3.70 -9.92
CA GLY A 80 3.83 2.27 -9.93
C GLY A 80 2.40 1.89 -9.62
N TRP A 81 2.17 0.59 -9.46
CA TRP A 81 0.89 0.00 -9.11
C TRP A 81 1.09 -1.08 -8.04
N ILE A 82 0.37 -0.96 -6.92
CA ILE A 82 0.42 -1.93 -5.82
C ILE A 82 -0.84 -2.80 -5.84
N ARG A 83 -0.66 -4.11 -5.67
CA ARG A 83 -1.74 -5.06 -5.49
C ARG A 83 -1.38 -6.06 -4.40
N VAL A 84 -2.35 -6.32 -3.53
CA VAL A 84 -2.27 -7.40 -2.54
C VAL A 84 -3.39 -8.39 -2.85
N PRO A 85 -3.06 -9.62 -3.30
CA PRO A 85 -4.06 -10.65 -3.57
C PRO A 85 -5.02 -10.88 -2.41
N ASN A 86 -6.25 -11.28 -2.71
CA ASN A 86 -7.33 -11.51 -1.73
C ASN A 86 -7.73 -10.27 -0.90
N THR A 87 -7.39 -9.07 -1.37
CA THR A 87 -7.80 -7.81 -0.74
C THR A 87 -8.36 -6.82 -1.77
N VAL A 88 -8.86 -5.68 -1.26
CA VAL A 88 -9.22 -4.53 -2.10
C VAL A 88 -8.01 -3.72 -2.57
N ILE A 89 -6.79 -4.04 -2.11
CA ILE A 89 -5.58 -3.27 -2.45
C ILE A 89 -5.23 -3.55 -3.92
N GLY A 90 -5.34 -2.49 -4.70
CA GLY A 90 -5.15 -2.46 -6.14
C GLY A 90 -5.23 -1.01 -6.57
N TYR A 91 -4.14 -0.28 -6.39
CA TYR A 91 -4.11 1.19 -6.46
C TYR A 91 -2.86 1.70 -7.19
N PRO A 92 -2.93 2.86 -7.85
CA PRO A 92 -1.73 3.55 -8.30
C PRO A 92 -0.92 3.99 -7.08
N VAL A 93 0.41 3.92 -7.22
CA VAL A 93 1.36 4.45 -6.25
C VAL A 93 1.91 5.75 -6.80
N LEU A 94 1.77 6.82 -6.01
CA LEU A 94 2.25 8.16 -6.37
C LEU A 94 3.53 8.50 -5.61
N GLN A 95 4.32 9.43 -6.13
CA GLN A 95 5.46 9.98 -5.38
C GLN A 95 5.46 11.50 -5.53
N SER A 96 5.45 12.22 -4.41
CA SER A 96 5.60 13.67 -4.40
C SER A 96 7.08 14.06 -4.30
N GLY A 97 7.36 15.35 -4.52
CA GLY A 97 8.69 15.91 -4.30
C GLY A 97 9.05 15.96 -2.81
N ARG A 98 10.35 16.05 -2.51
CA ARG A 98 10.87 16.13 -1.13
C ARG A 98 10.44 17.40 -0.39
N ASP A 99 10.05 18.45 -1.11
CA ASP A 99 9.55 19.69 -0.53
C ASP A 99 8.13 19.54 0.07
N ASP A 100 7.35 18.55 -0.38
CA ASP A 100 6.03 18.21 0.18
C ASP A 100 5.84 16.68 0.21
N PRO A 101 6.51 15.97 1.13
CA PRO A 101 6.51 14.51 1.19
C PRO A 101 5.15 13.92 1.58
N GLU A 102 4.23 14.74 2.10
CA GLU A 102 2.89 14.33 2.52
C GLU A 102 1.79 14.81 1.56
N TYR A 103 2.14 15.35 0.39
CA TYR A 103 1.19 15.94 -0.58
C TYR A 103 -0.02 15.04 -0.88
N TYR A 104 0.23 13.73 -1.01
CA TYR A 104 -0.75 12.68 -1.33
C TYR A 104 -1.47 12.08 -0.13
N LEU A 105 -1.14 12.50 1.09
CA LEU A 105 -1.86 12.10 2.30
C LEU A 105 -3.31 12.61 2.28
N LYS A 106 -3.58 13.74 1.63
CA LYS A 106 -4.90 14.39 1.56
C LYS A 106 -5.39 14.64 0.14
N ARG A 107 -4.80 13.94 -0.85
CA ARG A 107 -5.13 14.09 -2.27
C ARG A 107 -5.22 12.74 -2.97
N ASN A 108 -6.21 12.60 -3.85
CA ASN A 108 -6.35 11.44 -4.72
C ASN A 108 -5.34 11.50 -5.88
N TYR A 109 -5.35 10.47 -6.74
CA TYR A 109 -4.45 10.37 -7.90
C TYR A 109 -4.69 11.47 -8.96
N LEU A 110 -5.80 12.21 -8.89
CA LEU A 110 -6.10 13.37 -9.74
C LEU A 110 -5.65 14.70 -9.11
N LYS A 111 -4.87 14.65 -8.02
CA LYS A 111 -4.42 15.81 -7.22
C LYS A 111 -5.57 16.60 -6.57
N LYS A 112 -6.78 16.05 -6.50
CA LYS A 112 -7.94 16.67 -5.85
C LYS A 112 -7.96 16.34 -4.35
N PRO A 113 -8.48 17.23 -3.48
CA PRO A 113 -8.66 16.94 -2.07
C PRO A 113 -9.47 15.65 -1.85
N SER A 114 -9.00 14.79 -0.97
CA SER A 114 -9.68 13.53 -0.61
C SER A 114 -9.30 13.13 0.81
N SER A 115 -10.28 12.75 1.63
CA SER A 115 -10.01 12.24 2.98
C SER A 115 -9.33 10.87 2.97
N HIS A 116 -9.54 10.07 1.91
CA HIS A 116 -8.87 8.78 1.69
C HIS A 116 -7.45 8.92 1.15
N GLY A 117 -7.07 10.11 0.65
CA GLY A 117 -5.76 10.35 0.07
C GLY A 117 -5.43 9.43 -1.11
N SER A 118 -4.16 9.05 -1.23
CA SER A 118 -3.68 8.03 -2.17
C SER A 118 -2.69 7.09 -1.49
N ILE A 119 -2.34 6.00 -2.18
CA ILE A 119 -1.12 5.24 -1.84
C ILE A 119 0.09 5.98 -2.40
N PHE A 120 1.09 6.26 -1.57
CA PHE A 120 2.25 7.00 -2.00
C PHE A 120 3.57 6.44 -1.48
N LEU A 121 4.60 6.51 -2.32
CA LEU A 121 5.98 6.17 -2.00
C LEU A 121 6.62 7.34 -1.24
N ASN A 122 7.42 7.01 -0.22
CA ASN A 122 8.22 7.97 0.51
C ASN A 122 9.07 8.82 -0.46
N ALA A 123 9.04 10.14 -0.33
CA ALA A 123 9.74 11.07 -1.22
C ALA A 123 11.27 10.89 -1.22
N GLU A 124 11.82 10.29 -0.15
CA GLU A 124 13.26 9.98 -0.05
C GLU A 124 13.65 8.68 -0.78
N CYS A 125 12.69 7.82 -1.14
CA CYS A 125 12.99 6.57 -1.83
C CYS A 125 13.41 6.81 -3.28
N ASP A 126 14.55 6.25 -3.66
CA ASP A 126 14.88 6.03 -5.07
C ASP A 126 14.23 4.73 -5.56
N LEU A 127 13.35 4.82 -6.55
CA LEU A 127 12.58 3.67 -7.05
C LEU A 127 13.45 2.57 -7.67
N LYS A 128 14.63 2.94 -8.22
CA LYS A 128 15.51 2.00 -8.94
C LYS A 128 16.53 1.36 -8.02
N THR A 129 17.11 2.15 -7.11
CA THR A 129 18.29 1.80 -6.32
C THR A 129 18.01 1.68 -4.82
N GLY A 130 16.86 2.17 -4.35
CA GLY A 130 16.48 2.12 -2.95
C GLY A 130 16.45 0.68 -2.41
N ARG A 131 17.13 0.45 -1.28
CA ARG A 131 17.16 -0.85 -0.59
C ARG A 131 15.84 -1.18 0.09
N ASN A 132 15.12 -0.17 0.60
CA ASN A 132 13.78 -0.32 1.15
C ASN A 132 12.84 0.75 0.57
N LEU A 133 11.83 0.30 -0.19
CA LEU A 133 10.78 1.16 -0.73
C LEU A 133 9.64 1.23 0.30
N VAL A 134 9.35 2.43 0.81
CA VAL A 134 8.34 2.61 1.87
C VAL A 134 7.09 3.24 1.27
N LEU A 135 5.99 2.48 1.24
CA LEU A 135 4.67 2.94 0.80
C LEU A 135 3.78 3.24 2.00
N TYR A 136 3.08 4.36 1.93
CA TYR A 136 2.09 4.78 2.90
C TYR A 136 0.70 4.76 2.29
N GLY A 137 -0.29 4.48 3.14
CA GLY A 137 -1.70 4.59 2.79
C GLY A 137 -2.56 4.65 4.04
N HIS A 138 -3.68 5.37 3.96
CA HIS A 138 -4.64 5.41 5.05
C HIS A 138 -5.29 4.05 5.29
N SER A 139 -5.71 3.80 6.53
CA SER A 139 -6.54 2.65 6.88
C SER A 139 -7.96 3.15 7.07
N MET A 140 -8.78 3.16 6.03
CA MET A 140 -10.13 3.74 6.11
C MET A 140 -11.14 2.80 6.78
N ASN A 141 -12.08 3.37 7.55
CA ASN A 141 -13.13 2.62 8.25
C ASN A 141 -14.08 1.87 7.29
N ASP A 142 -14.18 2.31 6.04
CA ASP A 142 -14.95 1.66 4.98
C ASP A 142 -14.20 0.50 4.29
N GLY A 143 -13.01 0.16 4.80
CA GLY A 143 -12.15 -0.92 4.33
C GLY A 143 -11.27 -0.57 3.12
N GLN A 144 -11.28 0.66 2.62
CA GLN A 144 -10.49 1.09 1.46
C GLN A 144 -9.03 1.41 1.82
N MET A 145 -8.23 1.65 0.77
CA MET A 145 -6.81 1.97 0.85
C MET A 145 -6.04 0.83 1.54
N PHE A 146 -5.20 1.12 2.53
CA PHE A 146 -4.42 0.11 3.24
C PHE A 146 -5.13 -0.48 4.46
N ALA A 147 -6.44 -0.25 4.65
CA ALA A 147 -7.19 -0.88 5.74
C ALA A 147 -7.11 -2.41 5.72
N ALA A 148 -7.01 -3.01 4.53
CA ALA A 148 -6.86 -4.46 4.39
C ALA A 148 -5.53 -5.00 4.95
N LEU A 149 -4.51 -4.16 5.18
CA LEU A 149 -3.27 -4.60 5.84
C LEU A 149 -3.53 -5.05 7.29
N LEU A 150 -4.58 -4.54 7.94
CA LEU A 150 -4.97 -4.97 9.29
C LEU A 150 -5.44 -6.43 9.35
N LYS A 151 -5.75 -7.05 8.20
CA LYS A 151 -6.19 -8.45 8.11
C LYS A 151 -5.04 -9.45 8.20
N TYR A 152 -3.78 -9.02 8.15
CA TYR A 152 -2.61 -9.90 8.13
C TYR A 152 -2.35 -10.59 9.48
N THR A 153 -3.21 -11.54 9.81
CA THR A 153 -2.95 -12.59 10.81
C THR A 153 -2.09 -13.70 10.19
N PRO A 154 -1.56 -14.65 10.99
CA PRO A 154 -0.90 -15.83 10.47
C PRO A 154 -1.73 -16.59 9.43
N GLU A 155 -3.06 -16.66 9.60
CA GLU A 155 -3.98 -17.34 8.67
C GLU A 155 -4.07 -16.59 7.34
N PHE A 156 -4.29 -15.28 7.37
CA PHE A 156 -4.37 -14.47 6.16
C PHE A 156 -3.04 -14.45 5.40
N TYR A 157 -1.91 -14.48 6.12
CA TYR A 157 -0.59 -14.60 5.50
C TYR A 157 -0.46 -15.86 4.64
N ARG A 158 -0.99 -17.01 5.08
CA ARG A 158 -0.97 -18.25 4.26
C ARG A 158 -1.74 -18.10 2.96
N GLU A 159 -2.83 -17.34 2.98
CA GLU A 159 -3.66 -17.07 1.80
C GLU A 159 -3.04 -16.03 0.85
N SER A 160 -2.26 -15.08 1.37
CA SER A 160 -1.68 -13.98 0.60
C SER A 160 -0.24 -13.63 1.03
N PRO A 161 0.73 -14.55 0.84
CA PRO A 161 2.11 -14.35 1.30
C PRO A 161 2.95 -13.46 0.35
N VAL A 162 2.39 -13.08 -0.80
CA VAL A 162 3.07 -12.36 -1.89
C VAL A 162 2.31 -11.10 -2.25
N ILE A 163 3.05 -10.00 -2.39
CA ILE A 163 2.57 -8.69 -2.85
C ILE A 163 3.07 -8.45 -4.26
N GLU A 164 2.24 -7.79 -5.09
CA GLU A 164 2.61 -7.36 -6.44
C GLU A 164 2.84 -5.85 -6.40
N PHE A 165 4.04 -5.40 -6.77
CA PHE A 165 4.32 -3.97 -6.93
C PHE A 165 5.08 -3.77 -8.24
N ASP A 166 4.35 -3.20 -9.20
CA ASP A 166 4.83 -2.95 -10.55
C ASP A 166 5.27 -1.50 -10.65
N THR A 167 6.46 -1.26 -11.20
CA THR A 167 6.94 0.09 -11.53
C THR A 167 6.77 0.34 -13.02
N THR A 168 7.02 1.57 -13.46
CA THR A 168 7.05 1.91 -14.90
C THR A 168 8.07 1.08 -15.70
N GLU A 169 9.04 0.45 -15.04
CA GLU A 169 10.14 -0.27 -15.68
C GLU A 169 10.03 -1.79 -15.52
N LYS A 170 9.36 -2.27 -14.47
CA LYS A 170 9.42 -3.69 -14.09
C LYS A 170 8.18 -4.13 -13.33
N LYS A 171 7.65 -5.29 -13.72
CA LYS A 171 6.74 -6.08 -12.87
C LYS A 171 7.51 -6.83 -11.80
N SER A 172 7.09 -6.70 -10.54
CA SER A 172 7.80 -7.31 -9.42
C SER A 172 6.86 -7.94 -8.40
N ARG A 173 7.23 -9.14 -7.96
CA ARG A 173 6.57 -9.83 -6.84
C ARG A 173 7.45 -9.73 -5.60
N TRP A 174 6.83 -9.65 -4.44
CA TRP A 174 7.49 -9.41 -3.16
C TRP A 174 6.95 -10.39 -2.11
N LYS A 175 7.81 -11.25 -1.57
CA LYS A 175 7.44 -12.23 -0.55
C LYS A 175 7.47 -11.57 0.83
N ILE A 176 6.36 -11.61 1.56
CA ILE A 176 6.28 -11.04 2.91
C ILE A 176 7.23 -11.79 3.84
N ILE A 177 8.06 -11.03 4.57
CA ILE A 177 9.05 -11.53 5.54
C ILE A 177 8.75 -11.12 6.98
N ALA A 178 7.90 -10.11 7.18
CA ALA A 178 7.47 -9.68 8.49
C ALA A 178 6.14 -8.92 8.42
N VAL A 179 5.30 -9.09 9.44
CA VAL A 179 4.14 -8.25 9.72
C VAL A 179 4.29 -7.76 11.15
N ILE A 180 4.41 -6.46 11.35
CA ILE A 180 4.64 -5.88 12.68
C ILE A 180 3.54 -4.88 13.03
N LYS A 181 3.30 -4.77 14.34
CA LYS A 181 2.50 -3.70 14.94
C LYS A 181 3.44 -2.86 15.79
N THR A 182 3.51 -1.56 15.52
CA THR A 182 4.52 -0.70 16.14
C THR A 182 3.93 0.63 16.57
N ASN A 183 4.39 1.14 17.71
CA ASN A 183 4.12 2.49 18.14
C ASN A 183 4.91 3.50 17.30
N THR A 184 4.40 4.72 17.21
CA THR A 184 5.11 5.87 16.63
C THR A 184 5.50 6.91 17.69
N ARG A 185 5.06 6.68 18.93
CA ARG A 185 5.16 7.59 20.07
C ARG A 185 6.12 7.05 21.13
N PRO A 186 7.19 7.77 21.49
CA PRO A 186 8.13 7.35 22.52
C PRO A 186 7.48 7.06 23.88
N GLU A 187 6.39 7.76 24.21
CA GLU A 187 5.62 7.54 25.43
C GLU A 187 4.93 6.17 25.51
N GLN A 188 4.82 5.47 24.37
CA GLN A 188 4.25 4.11 24.28
C GLN A 188 5.33 3.02 24.24
N GLY A 189 6.61 3.39 24.40
CA GLY A 189 7.75 2.48 24.37
C GLY A 189 8.79 2.85 23.30
N LYS A 190 9.85 2.05 23.21
CA LYS A 190 10.95 2.27 22.25
C LYS A 190 10.42 2.18 20.82
N VAL A 191 10.38 3.32 20.12
CA VAL A 191 10.00 3.41 18.72
C VAL A 191 11.01 2.66 17.85
N PHE A 192 10.51 1.75 17.02
CA PHE A 192 11.32 1.08 16.01
C PHE A 192 11.28 1.88 14.70
N PRO A 193 12.43 2.26 14.11
CA PRO A 193 12.46 3.06 12.88
C PRO A 193 12.18 2.19 11.65
N PHE A 194 10.93 1.76 11.46
CA PHE A 194 10.50 0.91 10.33
C PHE A 194 10.48 1.63 8.97
N MET A 195 10.61 2.96 8.96
CA MET A 195 10.58 3.78 7.74
C MET A 195 11.97 4.01 7.14
N ARG A 196 13.00 3.31 7.63
CA ARG A 196 14.38 3.48 7.15
C ARG A 196 14.51 3.10 5.68
N THR A 197 15.00 4.03 4.87
CA THR A 197 15.27 3.86 3.44
C THR A 197 16.76 3.65 3.14
N GLU A 198 17.63 4.15 4.03
CA GLU A 198 19.09 4.10 3.91
C GLU A 198 19.76 3.32 5.05
N PHE A 199 20.90 2.70 4.72
CA PHE A 199 21.67 1.82 5.60
C PHE A 199 23.16 2.10 5.41
N SER A 200 23.92 2.11 6.51
CA SER A 200 25.37 2.40 6.47
C SER A 200 26.18 1.26 5.84
N GLY A 201 25.59 0.06 5.75
CA GLY A 201 26.19 -1.12 5.13
C GLY A 201 25.35 -2.37 5.35
N ASP A 202 25.88 -3.50 4.89
CA ASP A 202 25.15 -4.78 4.89
C ASP A 202 24.89 -5.33 6.29
N GLU A 203 25.74 -5.03 7.27
CA GLU A 203 25.54 -5.43 8.66
C GLU A 203 24.36 -4.68 9.30
N ASP A 204 24.31 -3.36 9.13
CA ASP A 204 23.19 -2.54 9.59
C ASP A 204 21.87 -2.97 8.92
N TYR A 205 21.91 -3.28 7.63
CA TYR A 205 20.74 -3.75 6.90
C TYR A 205 20.27 -5.15 7.37
N ARG A 206 21.20 -6.09 7.61
CA ARG A 206 20.89 -7.40 8.22
C ARG A 206 20.31 -7.24 9.62
N ASN A 207 20.87 -6.36 10.44
CA ASN A 207 20.33 -6.08 11.76
C ASN A 207 18.92 -5.48 11.67
N TYR A 208 18.67 -4.55 10.75
CA TYR A 208 17.33 -4.02 10.51
C TYR A 208 16.31 -5.13 10.19
N VAL A 209 16.64 -6.06 9.29
CA VAL A 209 15.77 -7.21 8.97
C VAL A 209 15.62 -8.18 10.12
N TYR A 210 16.69 -8.44 10.89
CA TYR A 210 16.60 -9.24 12.11
C TYR A 210 15.60 -8.61 13.11
N GLN A 211 15.70 -7.29 13.33
CA GLN A 211 14.79 -6.55 14.21
C GLN A 211 13.34 -6.58 13.72
N LEU A 212 13.11 -6.60 12.41
CA LEU A 212 11.77 -6.79 11.83
C LEU A 212 11.23 -8.19 12.14
N ARG A 213 12.02 -9.24 11.90
CA ARG A 213 11.61 -10.63 12.10
C ARG A 213 11.24 -10.95 13.54
N ILE A 214 12.04 -10.51 14.50
CA ILE A 214 11.76 -10.76 15.94
C ILE A 214 10.51 -10.02 16.43
N ARG A 215 10.03 -9.00 15.70
CA ARG A 215 8.79 -8.27 15.98
C ARG A 215 7.60 -8.80 15.17
N SER A 216 7.84 -9.72 14.25
CA SER A 216 6.81 -10.20 13.34
C SER A 216 5.75 -11.00 14.11
N THR A 217 4.49 -10.73 13.80
CA THR A 217 3.34 -11.51 14.28
C THR A 217 3.05 -12.73 13.40
N VAL A 218 3.80 -12.90 12.30
CA VAL A 218 3.72 -14.06 11.41
C VAL A 218 5.08 -14.72 11.29
N ASP A 219 5.09 -16.05 11.21
CA ASP A 219 6.27 -16.82 10.85
C ASP A 219 6.33 -16.92 9.32
N ALA A 220 7.34 -16.29 8.72
CA ALA A 220 7.50 -16.19 7.28
C ALA A 220 8.76 -16.95 6.86
N PRO A 221 8.64 -18.14 6.22
CA PRO A 221 9.78 -18.99 5.85
C PRO A 221 10.46 -18.50 4.57
N VAL A 222 10.81 -17.22 4.54
CA VAL A 222 11.44 -16.55 3.41
C VAL A 222 12.85 -16.14 3.85
N ASP A 223 13.88 -16.49 3.09
CA ASP A 223 15.25 -16.09 3.40
C ASP A 223 15.49 -14.60 3.07
N PHE A 224 16.58 -14.04 3.60
CA PHE A 224 17.01 -12.68 3.30
C PHE A 224 18.53 -12.61 3.18
N ARG A 225 19.00 -11.84 2.20
CA ARG A 225 20.40 -11.56 1.91
C ARG A 225 20.56 -10.04 1.77
N ALA A 226 21.73 -9.52 2.09
CA ALA A 226 21.96 -8.06 2.11
C ALA A 226 21.85 -7.38 0.73
N GLY A 227 21.93 -8.15 -0.37
CA GLY A 227 21.66 -7.67 -1.72
C GLY A 227 20.17 -7.63 -2.11
N ASP A 228 19.27 -8.13 -1.26
CA ASP A 228 17.84 -8.11 -1.55
C ASP A 228 17.24 -6.72 -1.28
N ARG A 229 16.18 -6.40 -2.02
CA ARG A 229 15.38 -5.19 -1.82
C ARG A 229 14.15 -5.48 -0.98
N LEU A 230 13.73 -4.52 -0.17
CA LEU A 230 12.53 -4.56 0.63
C LEU A 230 11.46 -3.59 0.11
N LEU A 231 10.22 -3.98 0.34
CA LEU A 231 9.02 -3.17 0.19
C LEU A 231 8.32 -3.15 1.54
N THR A 232 8.16 -1.96 2.11
CA THR A 232 7.49 -1.72 3.38
C THR A 232 6.16 -1.04 3.12
N LEU A 233 5.04 -1.66 3.50
CA LEU A 233 3.71 -1.05 3.47
C LEU A 233 3.34 -0.62 4.88
N SER A 234 2.99 0.65 5.08
CA SER A 234 2.65 1.20 6.40
C SER A 234 1.28 1.86 6.41
N THR A 235 0.48 1.53 7.43
CA THR A 235 -0.82 2.16 7.66
C THR A 235 -1.11 2.36 9.15
N CYS A 236 -2.05 3.24 9.49
CA CYS A 236 -2.57 3.41 10.84
C CYS A 236 -3.26 2.13 11.32
N SER A 237 -3.00 1.71 12.56
CA SER A 237 -3.75 0.64 13.22
C SER A 237 -4.51 1.21 14.41
N TYR A 238 -5.76 0.78 14.59
CA TYR A 238 -6.67 1.35 15.60
C TYR A 238 -6.68 0.63 16.94
N GLU A 239 -5.83 -0.38 17.11
CA GLU A 239 -5.71 -1.14 18.37
C GLU A 239 -5.23 -0.24 19.51
N PHE A 240 -4.35 0.72 19.20
CA PHE A 240 -3.88 1.74 20.10
C PHE A 240 -3.68 3.05 19.35
N ARG A 241 -3.82 4.19 20.04
CA ARG A 241 -3.64 5.52 19.44
C ARG A 241 -2.26 5.63 18.79
N ASP A 242 -2.21 6.02 17.53
CA ASP A 242 -0.98 6.25 16.74
C ASP A 242 -0.07 5.03 16.56
N PHE A 243 -0.62 3.81 16.69
CA PHE A 243 0.07 2.63 16.22
C PHE A 243 -0.01 2.50 14.69
N ARG A 244 0.89 1.67 14.15
CA ARG A 244 0.96 1.33 12.74
C ARG A 244 0.99 -0.19 12.58
N THR A 245 0.27 -0.67 11.57
CA THR A 245 0.51 -1.99 10.99
C THR A 245 1.44 -1.83 9.82
N VAL A 246 2.53 -2.59 9.84
CA VAL A 246 3.59 -2.51 8.85
C VAL A 246 3.87 -3.90 8.31
N ILE A 247 3.79 -4.04 6.98
CA ILE A 247 4.14 -5.28 6.28
C ILE A 247 5.44 -5.04 5.54
N VAL A 248 6.41 -5.92 5.75
CA VAL A 248 7.67 -5.88 5.02
C VAL A 248 7.79 -7.12 4.15
N ALA A 249 8.05 -6.91 2.87
CA ALA A 249 8.24 -7.94 1.88
C ALA A 249 9.59 -7.77 1.18
N ARG A 250 10.14 -8.88 0.69
CA ARG A 250 11.40 -8.96 -0.05
C ARG A 250 11.11 -9.22 -1.51
N GLU A 251 11.78 -8.50 -2.41
CA GLU A 251 11.65 -8.73 -3.84
C GLU A 251 12.06 -10.17 -4.20
N VAL A 252 11.26 -10.82 -5.05
CA VAL A 252 11.58 -12.14 -5.61
C VAL A 252 12.78 -12.00 -6.53
N ARG A 253 13.80 -12.84 -6.33
CA ARG A 253 15.04 -12.80 -7.11
C ARG A 253 14.78 -13.31 -8.53
N SER A 254 15.66 -12.92 -9.46
CA SER A 254 15.65 -13.49 -10.81
C SER A 254 15.81 -15.02 -10.75
N GLY A 255 14.93 -15.77 -11.42
CA GLY A 255 14.89 -17.23 -11.39
C GLY A 255 14.30 -17.87 -10.13
N GLU A 256 13.88 -17.08 -9.14
CA GLU A 256 13.21 -17.59 -7.94
C GLU A 256 11.69 -17.69 -8.18
N GLU A 257 11.07 -18.80 -7.77
CA GLU A 257 9.62 -18.91 -7.78
C GLU A 257 8.98 -17.92 -6.81
N ALA A 258 7.86 -17.31 -7.21
CA ALA A 258 7.14 -16.39 -6.33
C ALA A 258 6.39 -17.10 -5.19
N LYS A 259 6.14 -18.41 -5.31
CA LYS A 259 5.44 -19.20 -4.29
C LYS A 259 6.20 -19.18 -2.97
N VAL A 260 5.44 -19.14 -1.87
CA VAL A 260 5.94 -19.33 -0.50
C VAL A 260 5.30 -20.60 0.03
N ASP A 261 6.13 -21.52 0.53
CA ASP A 261 5.64 -22.69 1.26
C ASP A 261 5.27 -22.24 2.67
N THR A 262 3.98 -22.20 2.99
CA THR A 262 3.47 -21.65 4.26
C THR A 262 3.02 -22.73 5.24
N GLY A 263 3.33 -23.99 4.95
CA GLY A 263 2.95 -25.17 5.74
C GLY A 263 1.61 -25.77 5.34
#